data_AF-E3FCK6-F1
#
_entry.id   AF-E3FCK6-F1
#
_cell.length_a   1.000
_cell.length_b   1.000
_cell.length_c   1.000
_cell.angle_alpha   90.00
_cell.angle_beta   90.00
_cell.angle_gamma   90.00
#
_symmetry.space_group_name_H-M   'P 1'
#
loop_
_entity.id
_entity.type
_entity.pdbx_description
1 polymer ?
#
loop_
_entity_poly.entity_id
_entity_poly.type
_entity_poly.pdbx_seq_one_letter_code
_entity_poly.pdbx_strand_id
1 'polypeptide(L)'
;MPVLRHAFVLQAVRELGRFTAALSRAREGSPLETGLQSIREACVATLGMEFDTLTRFDAASVVGLFSHPEQARILARLVDEQARLFASHGRLHAALEDSVYAGQLLACSRQRFGVPRDARAAETLRLEAGDPLPLVPG
;
A
#
# COMPACT_ATOMS: atom_id res chain seq x y z
N MET A 1 9.93 2.50 -23.46
CA MET A 1 9.02 3.33 -22.65
C MET A 1 9.24 3.13 -21.13
N PRO A 2 10.42 3.47 -20.57
CA PRO A 2 10.72 3.29 -19.13
C PRO A 2 10.21 4.43 -18.22
N VAL A 3 9.99 5.63 -18.77
CA VAL A 3 9.67 6.85 -18.01
C VAL A 3 8.26 6.82 -17.40
N LEU A 4 7.27 6.27 -18.11
CA LEU A 4 5.88 6.17 -17.63
C LEU A 4 5.73 5.21 -16.44
N ARG A 5 6.46 4.09 -16.45
CA ARG A 5 6.50 3.15 -15.32
C ARG A 5 7.06 3.81 -14.06
N HIS A 6 8.14 4.58 -14.21
CA HIS A 6 8.78 5.24 -13.09
C HIS A 6 7.87 6.33 -12.49
N ALA A 7 7.22 7.14 -13.33
CA ALA A 7 6.27 8.16 -12.87
C ALA A 7 5.05 7.57 -12.15
N PHE A 8 4.49 6.45 -12.65
CA PHE A 8 3.39 5.75 -11.99
C PHE A 8 3.79 5.22 -10.61
N VAL A 9 4.95 4.57 -10.50
CA VAL A 9 5.47 4.05 -9.22
C VAL A 9 5.71 5.20 -8.25
N LEU A 10 6.34 6.30 -8.70
CA LEU A 10 6.63 7.44 -7.83
C LEU A 10 5.36 8.16 -7.37
N GLN A 11 4.35 8.25 -8.22
CA GLN A 11 3.06 8.82 -7.85
C GLN A 11 2.33 7.90 -6.88
N ALA A 12 2.28 6.59 -7.13
CA ALA A 12 1.69 5.61 -6.23
C ALA A 12 2.38 5.59 -4.85
N VAL A 13 3.71 5.69 -4.80
CA VAL A 13 4.48 5.79 -3.54
C VAL A 13 4.19 7.11 -2.82
N ARG A 14 4.11 8.24 -3.54
CA ARG A 14 3.77 9.54 -2.94
C ARG A 14 2.34 9.57 -2.39
N GLU A 15 1.40 9.00 -3.13
CA GLU A 15 0.01 8.86 -2.67
C GLU A 15 -0.05 7.93 -1.46
N LEU A 16 0.60 6.76 -1.48
CA LEU A 16 0.73 5.88 -0.31
C LEU A 16 1.33 6.60 0.92
N GLY A 17 2.37 7.39 0.72
CA GLY A 17 2.99 8.20 1.78
C GLY A 17 2.03 9.25 2.36
N ARG A 18 1.23 9.90 1.52
CA ARG A 18 0.21 10.85 1.97
C ARG A 18 -0.95 10.14 2.68
N PHE A 19 -1.38 8.98 2.19
CA PHE A 19 -2.47 8.22 2.80
C PHE A 19 -2.06 7.62 4.15
N THR A 20 -0.85 7.06 4.29
CA THR A 20 -0.35 6.55 5.57
C THR A 20 -0.22 7.64 6.64
N ALA A 21 0.22 8.84 6.28
CA ALA A 21 0.27 9.99 7.19
C ALA A 21 -1.12 10.56 7.55
N ALA A 22 -2.10 10.46 6.64
CA ALA A 22 -3.48 10.84 6.91
C ALA A 22 -4.20 9.81 7.80
N LEU A 23 -4.03 8.51 7.51
CA LEU A 23 -4.60 7.40 8.27
C LEU A 23 -4.02 7.29 9.68
N SER A 24 -2.71 7.56 9.85
CA SER A 24 -2.10 7.62 11.19
C SER A 24 -2.69 8.75 12.04
N ARG A 25 -3.06 9.89 11.45
CA ARG A 25 -3.70 11.01 12.16
C ARG A 25 -5.19 10.76 12.42
N ALA A 26 -5.90 10.11 11.50
CA ALA A 26 -7.28 9.68 11.73
C ALA A 26 -7.38 8.65 12.88
N ARG A 27 -6.35 7.82 13.08
CA ARG A 27 -6.30 6.85 14.18
C ARG A 27 -6.38 7.49 15.58
N GLU A 28 -6.04 8.77 15.73
CA GLU A 28 -6.10 9.52 17.00
C GLU A 28 -7.48 10.12 17.24
N GLY A 29 -8.50 9.27 17.36
CA GLY A 29 -9.85 9.68 17.80
C GLY A 29 -10.84 10.04 16.69
N SER A 30 -10.54 9.77 15.41
CA SER A 30 -11.54 9.90 14.34
C SER A 30 -12.58 8.77 14.41
N PRO A 31 -13.85 9.02 14.06
CA PRO A 31 -14.85 7.98 13.89
C PRO A 31 -14.38 6.90 12.91
N LEU A 32 -14.65 5.63 13.24
CA LEU A 32 -14.31 4.46 12.41
C LEU A 32 -14.73 4.66 10.94
N GLU A 33 -15.97 5.13 10.72
CA GLU A 33 -16.52 5.34 9.37
C GLU A 33 -15.71 6.34 8.53
N THR A 34 -15.17 7.39 9.14
CA THR A 34 -14.32 8.37 8.43
C THR A 34 -13.01 7.73 7.99
N GLY A 35 -12.43 6.86 8.83
CA GLY A 35 -11.24 6.09 8.47
C GLY A 35 -11.51 5.12 7.32
N LEU A 36 -12.61 4.36 7.39
CA LEU A 36 -13.02 3.44 6.32
C LEU A 36 -13.29 4.18 5.00
N GLN A 37 -13.96 5.35 5.07
CA GLN A 37 -14.21 6.17 3.90
C GLN A 37 -12.92 6.67 3.25
N SER A 38 -11.94 7.10 4.06
CA SER A 38 -10.62 7.51 3.57
C SER A 38 -9.89 6.37 2.84
N ILE A 39 -10.05 5.13 3.30
CA ILE A 39 -9.48 3.93 2.64
C ILE A 39 -10.14 3.69 1.28
N ARG A 40 -11.48 3.78 1.21
CA ARG A 40 -12.22 3.65 -0.06
C ARG A 40 -11.76 4.68 -1.09
N GLU A 41 -11.66 5.94 -0.68
CA GLU A 41 -11.18 7.04 -1.53
C GLU A 41 -9.74 6.83 -2.00
N ALA A 42 -8.86 6.37 -1.10
CA ALA A 42 -7.49 6.05 -1.45
C ALA A 42 -7.39 4.92 -2.49
N CYS A 43 -8.25 3.89 -2.38
CA CYS A 43 -8.29 2.79 -3.33
C CYS A 43 -8.69 3.27 -4.73
N VAL A 44 -9.74 4.10 -4.82
CA VAL A 44 -10.17 4.68 -6.09
C VAL A 44 -9.08 5.59 -6.67
N ALA A 45 -8.48 6.46 -5.86
CA ALA A 45 -7.45 7.40 -6.31
C ALA A 45 -6.16 6.69 -6.80
N THR A 46 -5.79 5.56 -6.20
CA THR A 46 -4.52 4.87 -6.50
C THR A 46 -4.67 3.74 -7.51
N LEU A 47 -5.78 2.99 -7.46
CA LEU A 47 -6.01 1.81 -8.28
C LEU A 47 -7.10 2.01 -9.34
N GLY A 48 -7.90 3.08 -9.24
CA GLY A 48 -9.04 3.31 -10.13
C GLY A 48 -10.19 2.31 -9.92
N MET A 49 -10.22 1.64 -8.77
CA MET A 49 -11.16 0.57 -8.46
C MET A 49 -11.72 0.72 -7.06
N GLU A 50 -13.00 0.36 -6.89
CA GLU A 50 -13.69 0.40 -5.60
C GLU A 50 -13.13 -0.66 -4.64
N PHE A 51 -12.75 -0.21 -3.44
CA PHE A 51 -12.18 -1.09 -2.40
C PHE A 51 -13.13 -2.25 -2.05
N ASP A 52 -14.39 -1.93 -1.80
CA ASP A 52 -15.42 -2.91 -1.42
C ASP A 52 -15.71 -3.93 -2.53
N THR A 53 -15.38 -3.61 -3.79
CA THR A 53 -15.51 -4.55 -4.90
C THR A 53 -14.33 -5.50 -4.90
N LEU A 54 -13.11 -4.97 -4.76
CA LEU A 54 -11.88 -5.78 -4.75
C LEU A 54 -11.88 -6.77 -3.59
N THR A 55 -12.27 -6.35 -2.38
CA THR A 55 -12.23 -7.20 -1.17
C THR A 55 -13.31 -8.28 -1.13
N ARG A 56 -14.27 -8.28 -2.06
CA ARG A 56 -15.26 -9.39 -2.21
C ARG A 56 -14.70 -10.61 -2.93
N PHE A 57 -13.62 -10.44 -3.69
CA PHE A 57 -13.00 -11.53 -4.43
C PHE A 57 -11.81 -12.10 -3.67
N ASP A 58 -11.51 -13.38 -3.91
CA ASP A 58 -10.32 -14.00 -3.36
C ASP A 58 -9.05 -13.31 -3.88
N ALA A 59 -7.97 -13.40 -3.10
CA ALA A 59 -6.73 -12.70 -3.38
C ALA A 59 -6.10 -13.09 -4.72
N ALA A 60 -6.26 -14.35 -5.17
CA ALA A 60 -5.69 -14.80 -6.43
C ALA A 60 -6.44 -14.19 -7.62
N SER A 61 -7.77 -14.14 -7.57
CA SER A 61 -8.61 -13.46 -8.57
C SER A 61 -8.29 -11.97 -8.67
N VAL A 62 -8.17 -11.27 -7.55
CA VAL A 62 -7.83 -9.84 -7.53
C VAL A 62 -6.44 -9.57 -8.11
N VAL A 63 -5.43 -10.30 -7.66
CA VAL A 63 -4.07 -10.22 -8.24
C VAL A 63 -4.08 -10.60 -9.72
N GLY A 64 -5.02 -11.46 -10.12
CA GLY A 64 -5.33 -11.82 -11.49
C GLY A 64 -5.62 -10.62 -12.41
N LEU A 65 -6.31 -9.60 -11.87
CA LEU A 65 -6.69 -8.38 -12.57
C LEU A 65 -5.53 -7.39 -12.72
N PHE A 66 -4.53 -7.47 -11.84
CA PHE A 66 -3.44 -6.51 -11.82
C PHE A 66 -2.44 -6.76 -12.95
N SER A 67 -1.93 -5.66 -13.48
CA SER A 67 -0.86 -5.65 -14.49
C SER A 67 0.52 -5.58 -13.83
N HIS A 68 0.61 -5.05 -12.61
CA HIS A 68 1.88 -4.81 -11.91
C HIS A 68 1.81 -5.24 -10.43
N PRO A 69 2.91 -5.75 -9.84
CA PRO A 69 2.93 -6.17 -8.44
C PRO A 69 2.70 -5.01 -7.46
N GLU A 70 3.00 -3.77 -7.85
CA GLU A 70 2.76 -2.59 -7.04
C GLU A 70 1.27 -2.39 -6.76
N GLN A 71 0.37 -2.75 -7.68
CA GLN A 71 -1.08 -2.67 -7.46
C GLN A 71 -1.52 -3.62 -6.33
N ALA A 72 -0.95 -4.83 -6.28
CA ALA A 72 -1.18 -5.77 -5.19
C ALA A 72 -0.62 -5.26 -3.86
N ARG A 73 0.56 -4.62 -3.86
CA ARG A 73 1.15 -4.04 -2.64
C ARG A 73 0.34 -2.87 -2.11
N ILE A 74 -0.18 -2.00 -3.00
CA ILE A 74 -1.05 -0.89 -2.62
C ILE A 74 -2.32 -1.43 -1.96
N LEU A 75 -3.02 -2.38 -2.62
CA LEU A 75 -4.24 -2.95 -2.05
C LEU A 75 -3.97 -3.65 -0.71
N ALA A 76 -2.94 -4.48 -0.64
CA ALA A 76 -2.56 -5.16 0.61
C ALA A 76 -2.27 -4.16 1.74
N ARG A 77 -1.66 -3.01 1.44
CA ARG A 77 -1.44 -1.97 2.44
C ARG A 77 -2.73 -1.31 2.88
N LEU A 78 -3.65 -1.01 1.97
CA LEU A 78 -4.96 -0.43 2.31
C LEU A 78 -5.78 -1.39 3.20
N VAL A 79 -5.79 -2.68 2.88
CA VAL A 79 -6.43 -3.72 3.71
C VAL A 79 -5.76 -3.81 5.09
N ASP A 80 -4.42 -3.79 5.17
CA ASP A 80 -3.71 -3.81 6.46
C ASP A 80 -4.03 -2.56 7.31
N GLU A 81 -4.19 -1.39 6.70
CA GLU A 81 -4.63 -0.20 7.44
C GLU A 81 -6.08 -0.32 7.91
N GLN A 82 -6.98 -0.93 7.12
CA GLN A 82 -8.34 -1.25 7.57
C GLN A 82 -8.32 -2.19 8.77
N ALA A 83 -7.49 -3.24 8.72
CA ALA A 83 -7.30 -4.16 9.83
C ALA A 83 -6.88 -3.43 11.12
N ARG A 84 -5.91 -2.51 11.01
CA ARG A 84 -5.44 -1.69 12.13
C ARG A 84 -6.54 -0.77 12.67
N LEU A 85 -7.36 -0.17 11.81
CA LEU A 85 -8.52 0.64 12.22
C LEU A 85 -9.57 -0.20 12.94
N PHE A 86 -9.87 -1.40 12.45
CA PHE A 86 -10.78 -2.31 13.14
C PHE A 86 -10.22 -2.73 14.51
N ALA A 87 -8.93 -3.04 14.59
CA ALA A 87 -8.29 -3.39 15.85
C ALA A 87 -8.34 -2.24 16.88
N SER A 88 -8.07 -0.99 16.46
CA SER A 88 -8.12 0.17 17.35
C SER A 88 -9.53 0.48 17.86
N HIS A 89 -10.57 -0.02 17.20
CA HIS A 89 -11.98 0.11 17.59
C HIS A 89 -12.55 -1.19 18.20
N GLY A 90 -11.69 -2.14 18.60
CA GLY A 90 -12.10 -3.38 19.28
C GLY A 90 -12.70 -4.46 18.37
N ARG A 91 -12.73 -4.26 17.04
CA ARG A 91 -13.26 -5.22 16.05
C ARG A 91 -12.19 -6.24 15.64
N LEU A 92 -11.70 -7.01 16.61
CA LEU A 92 -10.53 -7.89 16.43
C LEU A 92 -10.72 -9.00 15.40
N HIS A 93 -11.93 -9.56 15.27
CA HIS A 93 -12.20 -10.61 14.29
C HIS A 93 -12.06 -10.08 12.85
N ALA A 94 -12.72 -8.96 12.54
CA ALA A 94 -12.59 -8.31 11.23
C ALA A 94 -11.15 -7.86 10.95
N ALA A 95 -10.44 -7.38 11.97
CA ALA A 95 -9.03 -7.03 11.84
C ALA A 95 -8.15 -8.23 11.46
N LEU A 96 -8.41 -9.40 12.03
CA LEU A 96 -7.69 -10.62 11.71
C LEU A 96 -7.98 -11.08 10.27
N GLU A 97 -9.24 -11.08 9.86
CA GLU A 97 -9.66 -11.43 8.49
C GLU A 97 -8.95 -10.56 7.45
N ASP A 98 -8.98 -9.24 7.66
CA ASP A 98 -8.30 -8.28 6.78
C ASP A 98 -6.78 -8.49 6.77
N SER A 99 -6.16 -8.72 7.93
CA SER A 99 -4.71 -8.97 8.02
C SER A 99 -4.31 -10.23 7.23
N VAL A 100 -5.11 -11.29 7.32
CA VAL A 100 -4.91 -12.53 6.58
C VAL A 100 -5.07 -12.28 5.08
N TYR A 101 -6.11 -11.57 4.66
CA TYR A 101 -6.35 -11.23 3.26
C TYR A 101 -5.22 -10.38 2.67
N ALA A 102 -4.71 -9.38 3.39
CA ALA A 102 -3.53 -8.61 3.00
C ALA A 102 -2.29 -9.49 2.78
N GLY A 103 -2.06 -10.46 3.67
CA GLY A 103 -0.99 -11.46 3.52
C GLY A 103 -1.17 -12.34 2.27
N GLN A 104 -2.40 -12.77 1.98
CA GLN A 104 -2.73 -13.56 0.80
C GLN A 104 -2.50 -12.76 -0.50
N LEU A 105 -2.89 -11.49 -0.56
CA LEU A 105 -2.61 -10.61 -1.70
C LEU A 105 -1.12 -10.55 -2.02
N LEU A 106 -0.27 -10.40 -0.99
CA LEU A 106 1.18 -10.37 -1.16
C LEU A 106 1.74 -11.74 -1.61
N ALA A 107 1.21 -12.84 -1.07
CA ALA A 107 1.60 -14.19 -1.47
C ALA A 107 1.25 -14.48 -2.94
N CYS A 108 0.01 -14.20 -3.35
CA CYS A 108 -0.45 -14.34 -4.72
C CYS A 108 0.33 -13.41 -5.67
N SER A 109 0.63 -12.17 -5.25
CA SER A 109 1.47 -11.26 -6.02
C SER A 109 2.87 -11.83 -6.27
N ARG A 110 3.49 -12.44 -5.24
CA ARG A 110 4.81 -13.07 -5.38
C ARG A 110 4.77 -14.27 -6.32
N GLN A 111 3.70 -15.05 -6.28
CA GLN A 111 3.52 -16.19 -7.18
C GLN A 111 3.36 -15.75 -8.64
N ARG A 112 2.58 -14.70 -8.91
CA ARG A 112 2.31 -14.21 -10.27
C ARG A 112 3.45 -13.40 -10.87
N PHE A 113 3.98 -12.45 -10.11
CA PHE A 113 4.95 -11.47 -10.62
C PHE A 113 6.39 -11.75 -10.19
N GLY A 114 6.61 -12.77 -9.36
CA GLY A 114 7.89 -13.03 -8.70
C GLY A 114 8.11 -12.16 -7.47
N VAL A 115 9.22 -12.40 -6.78
CA VAL A 115 9.66 -11.54 -5.67
C VAL A 115 10.39 -10.34 -6.27
N PRO A 116 9.91 -9.10 -6.06
CA PRO A 116 10.63 -7.93 -6.49
C PRO A 116 11.97 -7.87 -5.76
N ARG A 117 13.06 -7.57 -6.46
CA ARG A 117 14.35 -7.25 -5.83
C ARG A 117 14.29 -5.83 -5.22
N ASP A 118 13.35 -5.59 -4.32
CA ASP A 118 13.14 -4.30 -3.66
C ASP A 118 14.36 -3.87 -2.83
N ALA A 119 15.28 -4.80 -2.51
CA ALA A 119 16.55 -4.50 -1.87
C ALA A 119 17.41 -3.48 -2.67
N ARG A 120 17.30 -3.45 -4.00
CA ARG A 120 18.09 -2.49 -4.81
C ARG A 120 17.39 -1.14 -4.99
N ALA A 121 16.08 -1.03 -4.85
CA ALA A 121 15.38 0.23 -5.09
C ALA A 121 15.76 1.32 -4.05
N ALA A 122 15.91 0.94 -2.77
CA ALA A 122 16.39 1.84 -1.73
C ALA A 122 17.88 2.21 -1.92
N GLU A 123 18.68 1.29 -2.44
CA GLU A 123 20.09 1.51 -2.76
C GLU A 123 20.26 2.44 -3.98
N THR A 124 19.47 2.23 -5.03
CA THR A 124 19.43 3.10 -6.21
C THR A 124 18.91 4.49 -5.85
N LEU A 125 17.89 4.59 -4.99
CA LEU A 125 17.41 5.90 -4.50
C LEU A 125 18.45 6.59 -3.60
N ARG A 126 19.24 5.87 -2.80
CA ARG A 126 20.38 6.45 -2.06
C ARG A 126 21.47 6.97 -2.99
N LEU A 127 21.80 6.19 -4.02
CA LEU A 127 22.80 6.58 -5.03
C LEU A 127 22.34 7.78 -5.87
N GLU A 128 21.06 7.84 -6.24
CA GLU A 128 20.48 8.95 -7.01
C GLU A 128 20.18 10.20 -6.16
N ALA A 129 19.89 10.04 -4.86
CA ALA A 129 19.68 11.16 -3.95
C ALA A 129 20.98 11.92 -3.59
N GLY A 130 22.15 11.31 -3.88
CA GLY A 130 23.46 11.84 -3.52
C GLY A 130 23.68 11.79 -2.01
N ASP A 131 24.75 11.13 -1.57
CA ASP A 131 25.18 11.24 -0.18
C ASP A 131 25.42 12.73 0.15
N PRO A 132 24.91 13.27 1.27
CA PRO A 132 25.34 14.58 1.72
C PRO A 132 26.84 14.52 1.96
N LEU A 133 27.59 15.38 1.25
CA LEU A 133 29.03 15.52 1.41
C LEU A 133 29.37 15.57 2.90
N PRO A 134 30.37 14.79 3.37
CA PRO A 134 30.79 14.87 4.75
C PRO A 134 31.24 16.31 5.01
N LEU A 135 30.59 16.95 5.99
CA LEU A 135 31.06 18.22 6.56
C LEU A 135 32.50 17.98 7.04
N VAL A 136 33.46 18.50 6.29
CA VAL A 136 34.87 18.53 6.67
C VAL A 136 34.98 19.39 7.93
N PRO A 137 35.41 18.86 9.09
CA PRO A 137 35.75 19.69 10.22
C PRO A 137 37.10 20.35 9.94
N GLY A 138 37.16 21.67 10.10
CA GLY A 138 38.38 22.49 10.00
C GLY A 138 39.30 22.34 11.20
#